data_AF-A0A1B6KEX1-F1
#
_entry.id   AF-A0A1B6KEX1-F1
#
_cell.length_a   1.000
_cell.length_b   1.000
_cell.length_c   1.000
_cell.angle_alpha   90.00
_cell.angle_beta   90.00
_cell.angle_gamma   90.00
#
_symmetry.space_group_name_H-M   'P 1'
#
loop_
_entity.id
_entity.type
_entity.pdbx_description
1 polymer ?
#
loop_
_entity_poly.entity_id
_entity_poly.type
_entity_poly.pdbx_seq_one_letter_code
_entity_poly.pdbx_strand_id
1 'polypeptide(L)'
;TPLQKAMVVELIKKHKKVVTLAIGDGANDVSMIKVANVGVGISGEEGNQAMLAADYSIAQFRFLERLLLVHGRWSYYRMCKFLRYFFYKNFAFTLCHFWFAFFCGYSAQTVFDPIFISVYNLFYTAAPVLALGVFDQDVDDKHSLQYPQLYTPGHTNMFFNKREFLVSAVHGFYTSAVLFLLPYGIYHEAISSKGYVVSDFILLSNVVATVLII
;
A
#
# COMPACT_ATOMS: atom_id res chain seq x y z
N THR A 1 -3.57 -36.41 15.55
CA THR A 1 -4.34 -35.59 16.52
C THR A 1 -4.40 -34.14 16.05
N PRO A 2 -5.36 -33.30 16.52
CA PRO A 2 -5.44 -31.88 16.17
C PRO A 2 -4.10 -31.14 16.31
N LEU A 3 -3.40 -31.39 17.43
CA LEU A 3 -2.10 -30.80 17.72
C LEU A 3 -1.02 -31.15 16.67
N GLN A 4 -1.01 -32.37 16.16
CA GLN A 4 -0.05 -32.78 15.12
C GLN A 4 -0.28 -32.04 13.81
N LYS A 5 -1.53 -31.77 13.41
CA LYS A 5 -1.84 -30.97 12.21
C LYS A 5 -1.26 -29.56 12.35
N ALA A 6 -1.45 -28.94 13.50
CA ALA A 6 -0.90 -27.62 13.81
C ALA A 6 0.64 -27.61 13.76
N MET A 7 1.30 -28.60 14.36
CA MET A 7 2.77 -28.73 14.35
C MET A 7 3.33 -28.85 12.93
N VAL A 8 2.65 -29.54 12.01
CA VAL A 8 3.08 -29.64 10.61
C VAL A 8 3.02 -28.28 9.92
N VAL A 9 1.94 -27.52 10.12
CA VAL A 9 1.81 -26.17 9.54
C VAL A 9 2.88 -25.23 10.09
N GLU A 10 3.12 -25.28 11.41
CA GLU A 10 4.17 -24.48 12.05
C GLU A 10 5.57 -24.82 11.52
N LEU A 11 5.85 -26.11 11.34
CA LEU A 11 7.11 -26.59 10.78
C LEU A 11 7.34 -26.03 9.37
N ILE A 12 6.34 -26.10 8.49
CA ILE A 12 6.43 -25.59 7.11
C ILE A 12 6.63 -24.07 7.11
N LYS A 13 5.84 -23.35 7.90
CA LYS A 13 5.92 -21.88 8.03
C LYS A 13 7.32 -21.43 8.46
N LYS A 14 7.89 -22.10 9.47
CA LYS A 14 9.23 -21.77 10.02
C LYS A 14 10.36 -22.09 9.05
N HIS A 15 10.31 -23.24 8.35
CA HIS A 15 11.43 -23.72 7.53
C HIS A 15 11.40 -23.24 6.09
N LYS A 16 10.21 -23.09 5.48
CA LYS A 16 10.07 -22.69 4.07
C LYS A 16 9.85 -21.18 3.89
N LYS A 17 9.54 -20.43 4.96
CA LYS A 17 9.23 -18.98 4.92
C LYS A 17 8.18 -18.63 3.85
N VAL A 18 7.16 -19.49 3.72
CA VAL A 18 6.04 -19.33 2.80
C VAL A 18 4.80 -18.89 3.57
N VAL A 19 3.86 -18.27 2.86
CA VAL A 19 2.52 -18.00 3.39
C VAL A 19 1.75 -19.31 3.38
N THR A 20 1.25 -19.74 4.54
CA THR A 20 0.46 -20.97 4.66
C THR A 20 -1.02 -20.67 4.81
N LEU A 21 -1.86 -21.47 4.16
CA LEU A 21 -3.31 -21.43 4.31
C LEU A 21 -3.80 -22.78 4.84
N ALA A 22 -4.66 -22.75 5.85
CA ALA A 22 -5.28 -23.94 6.43
C ALA A 22 -6.79 -23.87 6.31
N ILE A 23 -7.42 -25.01 6.02
CA ILE A 23 -8.86 -25.14 5.81
C ILE A 23 -9.38 -26.25 6.71
N GLY A 24 -10.54 -26.03 7.33
CA GLY A 24 -11.21 -27.06 8.13
C GLY A 24 -12.68 -26.76 8.34
N ASP A 25 -13.43 -27.78 8.71
CA ASP A 25 -14.88 -27.77 8.94
C ASP A 25 -15.24 -28.04 10.41
N GLY A 26 -14.40 -28.81 11.13
CA GLY A 26 -14.67 -29.24 12.50
C GLY A 26 -13.74 -28.66 13.57
N ALA A 27 -14.10 -28.93 14.84
CA ALA A 27 -13.31 -28.53 16.01
C ALA A 27 -11.87 -29.10 16.00
N ASN A 28 -11.65 -30.22 15.32
CA ASN A 28 -10.34 -30.86 15.18
C ASN A 28 -9.34 -30.02 14.36
N ASP A 29 -9.82 -29.12 13.52
CA ASP A 29 -8.98 -28.31 12.63
C ASP A 29 -8.74 -26.90 13.16
N VAL A 30 -9.42 -26.50 14.25
CA VAL A 30 -9.27 -25.18 14.89
C VAL A 30 -7.82 -24.87 15.23
N SER A 31 -7.09 -25.84 15.78
CA SER A 31 -5.67 -25.69 16.12
C SER A 31 -4.78 -25.49 14.89
N MET A 32 -5.10 -26.15 13.77
CA MET A 32 -4.39 -26.01 12.50
C MET A 32 -4.68 -24.65 11.85
N ILE A 33 -5.95 -24.25 11.81
CA ILE A 33 -6.44 -22.97 11.26
C ILE A 33 -5.76 -21.80 11.95
N LYS A 34 -5.69 -21.79 13.29
CA LYS A 34 -5.08 -20.70 14.07
C LYS A 34 -3.57 -20.56 13.86
N VAL A 35 -2.88 -21.60 13.44
CA VAL A 35 -1.41 -21.59 13.26
C VAL A 35 -1.01 -21.11 11.85
N ALA A 36 -1.87 -21.32 10.85
CA ALA A 36 -1.66 -20.86 9.50
C ALA A 36 -1.59 -19.32 9.40
N ASN A 37 -1.09 -18.80 8.28
CA ASN A 37 -1.16 -17.35 8.02
C ASN A 37 -2.57 -16.90 7.65
N VAL A 38 -3.33 -17.77 7.00
CA VAL A 38 -4.72 -17.54 6.63
C VAL A 38 -5.52 -18.80 7.00
N GLY A 39 -6.52 -18.63 7.85
CA GLY A 39 -7.45 -19.67 8.24
C GLY A 39 -8.76 -19.57 7.45
N VAL A 40 -9.23 -20.67 6.87
CA VAL A 40 -10.53 -20.75 6.19
C VAL A 40 -11.41 -21.82 6.83
N GLY A 41 -12.56 -21.43 7.34
CA GLY A 41 -13.56 -22.33 7.93
C GLY A 41 -14.63 -22.70 6.91
N ILE A 42 -14.88 -23.98 6.71
CA ILE A 42 -16.01 -24.46 5.91
C ILE A 42 -17.22 -24.63 6.83
N SER A 43 -18.38 -24.11 6.41
CA SER A 43 -19.63 -24.34 7.12
C SER A 43 -20.06 -25.79 6.98
N GLY A 44 -20.18 -26.49 8.10
CA GLY A 44 -20.60 -27.88 8.16
C GLY A 44 -21.70 -28.10 9.21
N GLU A 45 -22.45 -29.18 9.04
CA GLU A 45 -23.53 -29.59 9.96
C GLU A 45 -23.00 -30.03 11.33
N GLU A 46 -21.72 -30.42 11.43
CA GLU A 46 -21.09 -30.92 12.66
C GLU A 46 -20.69 -29.81 13.67
N GLY A 47 -20.90 -28.53 13.32
CA GLY A 47 -20.79 -27.39 14.23
C GLY A 47 -19.86 -26.28 13.75
N ASN A 48 -20.14 -25.05 14.20
CA ASN A 48 -19.51 -23.82 13.68
C ASN A 48 -18.12 -23.50 14.27
N GLN A 49 -17.45 -24.43 14.95
CA GLN A 49 -16.22 -24.16 15.70
C GLN A 49 -15.05 -23.77 14.79
N ALA A 50 -14.91 -24.43 13.63
CA ALA A 50 -13.88 -24.06 12.65
C ALA A 50 -14.14 -22.68 12.03
N MET A 51 -15.41 -22.35 11.75
CA MET A 51 -15.81 -21.05 11.20
C MET A 51 -15.50 -19.90 12.16
N LEU A 52 -15.83 -20.07 13.45
CA LEU A 52 -15.60 -19.06 14.48
C LEU A 52 -14.11 -18.82 14.76
N ALA A 53 -13.26 -19.81 14.44
CA ALA A 53 -11.82 -19.73 14.64
C ALA A 53 -11.04 -19.29 13.38
N ALA A 54 -11.70 -19.15 12.23
CA ALA A 54 -11.08 -18.83 10.94
C ALA A 54 -11.17 -17.34 10.59
N ASP A 55 -10.25 -16.87 9.74
CA ASP A 55 -10.27 -15.49 9.22
C ASP A 55 -11.37 -15.30 8.17
N TYR A 56 -11.59 -16.33 7.35
CA TYR A 56 -12.66 -16.38 6.35
C TYR A 56 -13.54 -17.60 6.58
N SER A 57 -14.85 -17.44 6.34
CA SER A 57 -15.78 -18.55 6.33
C SER A 57 -16.44 -18.70 4.96
N ILE A 58 -16.43 -19.93 4.43
CA ILE A 58 -17.07 -20.29 3.17
C ILE A 58 -18.05 -21.44 3.39
N ALA A 59 -19.14 -21.48 2.64
CA ALA A 59 -20.13 -22.55 2.78
C ALA A 59 -19.65 -23.88 2.18
N GLN A 60 -18.85 -23.85 1.11
CA GLN A 60 -18.42 -25.02 0.35
C GLN A 60 -16.99 -24.85 -0.15
N PHE A 61 -16.24 -25.94 -0.24
CA PHE A 61 -14.85 -25.93 -0.70
C PHE A 61 -14.69 -25.28 -2.09
N ARG A 62 -15.66 -25.43 -3.01
CA ARG A 62 -15.60 -24.82 -4.35
C ARG A 62 -15.44 -23.30 -4.34
N PHE A 63 -15.87 -22.61 -3.28
CA PHE A 63 -15.72 -21.14 -3.18
C PHE A 63 -14.30 -20.70 -2.82
N LEU A 64 -13.44 -21.62 -2.37
CA LEU A 64 -12.04 -21.36 -2.10
C LEU A 64 -11.30 -20.88 -3.36
N GLU A 65 -11.61 -21.48 -4.51
CA GLU A 65 -11.00 -21.11 -5.79
C GLU A 65 -11.21 -19.62 -6.08
N ARG A 66 -12.46 -19.16 -5.97
CA ARG A 66 -12.81 -17.75 -6.19
C ARG A 66 -12.21 -16.84 -5.12
N LEU A 67 -12.22 -17.27 -3.85
CA LEU A 67 -11.61 -16.52 -2.75
C LEU A 67 -10.11 -16.25 -3.01
N LEU A 68 -9.36 -17.25 -3.48
CA LEU A 68 -7.93 -17.10 -3.72
C LEU A 68 -7.64 -16.40 -5.05
N LEU A 69 -8.15 -16.94 -6.16
CA LEU A 69 -7.76 -16.50 -7.50
C LEU A 69 -8.30 -15.11 -7.84
N VAL A 70 -9.48 -14.75 -7.34
CA VAL A 70 -10.08 -13.43 -7.58
C VAL A 70 -9.74 -12.49 -6.43
N HIS A 71 -10.26 -12.77 -5.22
CA HIS A 71 -10.14 -11.81 -4.12
C HIS A 71 -8.72 -11.73 -3.54
N GLY A 72 -8.01 -12.85 -3.43
CA GLY A 72 -6.62 -12.89 -2.99
C GLY A 72 -5.69 -12.14 -3.94
N ARG A 73 -5.81 -12.38 -5.26
CA ARG A 73 -5.04 -11.67 -6.29
C ARG A 73 -5.32 -10.17 -6.27
N TRP A 74 -6.58 -9.75 -6.35
CA TRP A 74 -6.94 -8.34 -6.34
C TRP A 74 -6.45 -7.64 -5.09
N SER A 75 -6.63 -8.24 -3.91
CA SER A 75 -6.18 -7.67 -2.64
C SER A 75 -4.65 -7.47 -2.63
N TYR A 76 -3.89 -8.44 -3.13
CA TYR A 76 -2.44 -8.33 -3.25
C TYR A 76 -2.03 -7.16 -4.17
N TYR A 77 -2.59 -7.09 -5.37
CA TYR A 77 -2.26 -6.03 -6.34
C TYR A 77 -2.64 -4.63 -5.85
N ARG A 78 -3.86 -4.50 -5.32
CA ARG A 78 -4.35 -3.25 -4.71
C ARG A 78 -3.43 -2.78 -3.60
N MET A 79 -3.06 -3.68 -2.68
CA MET A 79 -2.17 -3.33 -1.57
C MET A 79 -0.77 -2.94 -2.06
N CYS A 80 -0.23 -3.63 -3.07
CA CYS A 80 1.08 -3.29 -3.63
C CYS A 80 1.08 -1.89 -4.27
N LYS A 81 0.08 -1.58 -5.11
CA LYS A 81 -0.04 -0.26 -5.73
C LYS A 81 -0.32 0.83 -4.70
N PHE A 82 -1.18 0.55 -3.71
CA PHE A 82 -1.44 1.43 -2.57
C PHE A 82 -0.15 1.79 -1.84
N LEU A 83 0.65 0.79 -1.44
CA LEU A 83 1.89 1.01 -0.70
C LEU A 83 2.93 1.76 -1.52
N ARG A 84 3.09 1.40 -2.80
CA ARG A 84 4.00 2.09 -3.72
C ARG A 84 3.65 3.57 -3.87
N TYR A 85 2.38 3.88 -4.12
CA TYR A 85 1.91 5.26 -4.25
C TYR A 85 2.01 6.01 -2.91
N PHE A 86 1.66 5.34 -1.80
CA PHE A 86 1.76 5.90 -0.45
C PHE A 86 3.21 6.29 -0.11
N PHE A 87 4.20 5.43 -0.37
CA PHE A 87 5.59 5.76 -0.11
C PHE A 87 6.07 6.88 -1.02
N TYR A 88 5.80 6.79 -2.32
CA TYR A 88 6.17 7.80 -3.30
C TYR A 88 5.68 9.21 -2.89
N LYS A 89 4.40 9.38 -2.59
CA LYS A 89 3.83 10.69 -2.26
C LYS A 89 4.38 11.27 -0.94
N ASN A 90 4.67 10.41 0.04
CA ASN A 90 5.21 10.84 1.32
C ASN A 90 6.68 11.25 1.17
N PHE A 91 7.48 10.50 0.39
CA PHE A 91 8.83 10.92 0.06
C PHE A 91 8.84 12.25 -0.70
N ALA A 92 8.00 12.39 -1.73
CA ALA A 92 7.88 13.63 -2.49
C ALA A 92 7.57 14.84 -1.58
N PHE A 93 6.60 14.69 -0.67
CA PHE A 93 6.21 15.72 0.29
C PHE A 93 7.30 16.04 1.32
N THR A 94 7.83 15.04 2.02
CA THR A 94 8.78 15.23 3.11
C THR A 94 10.12 15.77 2.61
N LEU A 95 10.59 15.31 1.44
CA LEU A 95 11.86 15.75 0.90
C LEU A 95 11.83 17.20 0.39
N CYS A 96 10.67 17.79 0.09
CA CYS A 96 10.57 19.24 -0.14
C CYS A 96 11.07 20.05 1.06
N HIS A 97 10.77 19.63 2.29
CA HIS A 97 11.32 20.27 3.50
C HIS A 97 12.83 20.10 3.61
N PHE A 98 13.34 18.92 3.22
CA PHE A 98 14.77 18.66 3.20
C PHE A 98 15.51 19.60 2.22
N TRP A 99 14.96 19.80 1.02
CA TRP A 99 15.55 20.73 0.05
C TRP A 99 15.54 22.17 0.56
N PHE A 100 14.44 22.61 1.16
CA PHE A 100 14.35 23.94 1.74
C PHE A 100 15.29 24.19 2.91
N ALA A 101 15.61 23.14 3.69
CA ALA A 101 16.52 23.25 4.83
C ALA A 101 17.90 23.82 4.43
N PHE A 102 18.37 23.53 3.22
CA PHE A 102 19.62 24.09 2.68
C PHE A 102 19.55 25.62 2.49
N PHE A 103 18.37 26.16 2.18
CA PHE A 103 18.19 27.59 1.90
C PHE A 103 17.81 28.40 3.15
N CYS A 104 17.23 27.77 4.17
CA CYS A 104 16.89 28.42 5.44
C CYS A 104 17.96 28.24 6.53
N GLY A 105 19.16 27.75 6.17
CA GLY A 105 20.26 27.55 7.11
C GLY A 105 19.97 26.52 8.20
N TYR A 106 19.14 25.52 7.92
CA TYR A 106 18.68 24.51 8.89
C TYR A 106 17.96 25.08 10.12
N SER A 107 17.31 26.23 9.99
CA SER A 107 16.51 26.87 11.05
C SER A 107 15.22 26.12 11.43
N ALA A 108 14.98 24.94 10.86
CA ALA A 108 13.77 24.12 11.02
C ALA A 108 12.46 24.81 10.58
N GLN A 109 12.55 25.88 9.80
CA GLN A 109 11.38 26.49 9.16
C GLN A 109 10.74 25.53 8.15
N THR A 110 9.41 25.41 8.17
CA THR A 110 8.66 24.57 7.24
C THR A 110 8.43 25.26 5.92
N VAL A 111 8.51 24.54 4.79
CA VAL A 111 8.13 25.06 3.46
C VAL A 111 6.64 25.36 3.45
N PHE A 112 5.84 24.37 3.80
CA PHE A 112 4.39 24.44 3.75
C PHE A 112 3.82 25.04 5.03
N ASP A 113 2.61 25.60 4.89
CA ASP A 113 1.80 26.05 6.01
C ASP A 113 1.45 24.86 6.95
N PRO A 114 1.47 25.04 8.28
CA PRO A 114 1.15 23.98 9.23
C PRO A 114 -0.20 23.31 9.02
N ILE A 115 -1.22 24.07 8.57
CA ILE A 115 -2.53 23.51 8.24
C ILE A 115 -2.38 22.58 7.04
N PHE A 116 -1.68 23.01 5.98
CA PHE A 116 -1.42 22.18 4.80
C PHE A 116 -0.73 20.87 5.17
N ILE A 117 0.33 20.92 5.98
CA ILE A 117 1.05 19.72 6.46
C ILE A 117 0.09 18.76 7.14
N SER A 118 -0.82 19.28 7.98
CA SER A 118 -1.79 18.48 8.73
C SER A 118 -2.85 17.86 7.83
N VAL A 119 -3.33 18.59 6.81
CA VAL A 119 -4.42 18.13 5.94
C VAL A 119 -3.96 17.37 4.69
N TYR A 120 -2.67 17.43 4.32
CA TYR A 120 -2.12 16.83 3.10
C TYR A 120 -2.44 15.35 2.96
N ASN A 121 -2.15 14.58 4.01
CA ASN A 121 -2.37 13.13 3.99
C ASN A 121 -3.85 12.74 4.13
N LEU A 122 -4.66 13.56 4.79
CA LEU A 122 -6.06 13.24 5.12
C LEU A 122 -7.05 13.70 4.05
N PHE A 123 -6.97 14.95 3.60
CA PHE A 123 -7.95 15.53 2.70
C PHE A 123 -7.48 15.52 1.24
N TYR A 124 -6.23 15.90 0.98
CA TYR A 124 -5.77 16.08 -0.40
C TYR A 124 -5.36 14.79 -1.09
N THR A 125 -4.76 13.86 -0.35
CA THR A 125 -4.19 12.66 -0.97
C THR A 125 -4.79 11.34 -0.48
N ALA A 126 -5.66 11.31 0.53
CA ALA A 126 -6.25 10.05 1.00
C ALA A 126 -7.21 9.45 -0.04
N ALA A 127 -8.11 10.27 -0.58
CA ALA A 127 -9.14 9.81 -1.53
C ALA A 127 -8.58 9.07 -2.75
N PRO A 128 -7.59 9.60 -3.51
CA PRO A 128 -7.05 8.87 -4.66
C PRO A 128 -6.32 7.58 -4.26
N VAL A 129 -5.61 7.60 -3.13
CA VAL A 129 -4.90 6.41 -2.62
C VAL A 129 -5.91 5.31 -2.25
N LEU A 130 -6.99 5.67 -1.55
CA LEU A 130 -8.04 4.75 -1.14
C LEU A 130 -8.85 4.25 -2.34
N ALA A 131 -9.19 5.13 -3.28
CA ALA A 131 -9.88 4.74 -4.49
C ALA A 131 -9.09 3.68 -5.27
N LEU A 132 -7.78 3.88 -5.41
CA LEU A 132 -6.88 2.92 -6.02
C LEU A 132 -6.79 1.63 -5.19
N GLY A 133 -6.75 1.71 -3.86
CA GLY A 133 -6.68 0.53 -2.98
C GLY A 133 -7.96 -0.30 -2.92
N VAL A 134 -9.12 0.26 -3.27
CA VAL A 134 -10.43 -0.41 -3.14
C VAL A 134 -10.98 -0.84 -4.49
N PHE A 135 -10.97 0.05 -5.49
CA PHE A 135 -11.72 -0.16 -6.73
C PHE A 135 -10.87 -0.70 -7.88
N ASP A 136 -9.54 -0.62 -7.80
CA ASP A 136 -8.65 -1.05 -8.86
C ASP A 136 -8.78 -2.56 -9.14
N GLN A 137 -8.93 -2.91 -10.41
CA GLN A 137 -9.00 -4.29 -10.88
C GLN A 137 -8.05 -4.39 -12.06
N ASP A 138 -7.05 -5.26 -11.93
CA ASP A 138 -6.09 -5.50 -13.01
C ASP A 138 -6.70 -6.35 -14.13
N VAL A 139 -7.55 -7.32 -13.76
CA VAL A 139 -8.22 -8.26 -14.65
C VAL A 139 -9.60 -8.62 -14.06
N ASP A 140 -10.59 -8.83 -14.91
CA ASP A 140 -11.94 -9.25 -14.50
C ASP A 140 -11.94 -10.59 -13.72
N ASP A 141 -13.00 -10.81 -12.96
CA ASP A 141 -13.19 -12.03 -12.15
C ASP A 141 -13.21 -13.31 -13.00
N LYS A 142 -13.89 -13.29 -14.16
CA LYS A 142 -13.99 -14.43 -15.07
C LYS A 142 -12.62 -14.84 -15.62
N HIS A 143 -11.84 -13.87 -16.07
CA HIS A 143 -10.51 -14.11 -16.61
C HIS A 143 -9.53 -14.57 -15.52
N SER A 144 -9.68 -14.06 -14.30
CA SER A 144 -8.88 -14.50 -13.14
C SER A 144 -9.11 -15.98 -12.80
N LEU A 145 -10.33 -16.49 -13.00
CA LEU A 145 -10.65 -17.91 -12.84
C LEU A 145 -10.19 -18.76 -14.04
N GLN A 146 -10.34 -18.25 -15.26
CA GLN A 146 -9.93 -18.96 -16.48
C GLN A 146 -8.42 -19.16 -16.58
N TYR A 147 -7.62 -18.23 -16.03
CA TYR A 147 -6.16 -18.26 -16.09
C TYR A 147 -5.51 -18.24 -14.69
N PRO A 148 -5.53 -19.36 -13.93
CA PRO A 148 -4.96 -19.43 -12.57
C PRO A 148 -3.46 -19.11 -12.49
N GLN A 149 -2.74 -19.21 -13.60
CA GLN A 149 -1.32 -18.84 -13.71
C GLN A 149 -1.07 -17.37 -13.36
N LEU A 150 -2.10 -16.53 -13.49
CA LEU A 150 -2.05 -15.16 -13.03
C LEU A 150 -1.80 -15.08 -11.51
N TYR A 151 -2.09 -16.09 -10.70
CA TYR A 151 -1.86 -16.01 -9.24
C TYR A 151 -0.36 -16.02 -8.83
N THR A 152 0.52 -16.53 -9.70
CA THR A 152 1.96 -16.75 -9.40
C THR A 152 2.73 -15.53 -8.85
N PRO A 153 2.53 -14.28 -9.33
CA PRO A 153 3.22 -13.09 -8.81
C PRO A 153 3.09 -12.87 -7.31
N GLY A 154 1.95 -13.27 -6.72
CA GLY A 154 1.73 -13.18 -5.27
C GLY A 154 2.67 -14.07 -4.47
N HIS A 155 2.92 -15.30 -4.93
CA HIS A 155 3.82 -16.25 -4.26
C HIS A 155 5.28 -15.78 -4.22
N THR A 156 5.71 -15.11 -5.28
CA THR A 156 7.09 -14.63 -5.44
C THR A 156 7.33 -13.23 -4.89
N ASN A 157 6.32 -12.60 -4.28
CA ASN A 157 6.38 -11.22 -3.78
C ASN A 157 6.90 -10.21 -4.82
N MET A 158 6.48 -10.34 -6.09
CA MET A 158 7.06 -9.56 -7.18
C MET A 158 6.77 -8.06 -7.07
N PHE A 159 5.59 -7.68 -6.58
CA PHE A 159 5.16 -6.27 -6.54
C PHE A 159 5.36 -5.59 -5.18
N PHE A 160 5.68 -6.37 -4.14
CA PHE A 160 5.99 -5.83 -2.82
C PHE A 160 7.30 -6.42 -2.32
N ASN A 161 8.39 -5.71 -2.59
CA ASN A 161 9.73 -6.08 -2.18
C ASN A 161 10.57 -4.83 -1.87
N LYS A 162 11.76 -5.05 -1.29
CA LYS A 162 12.69 -3.96 -0.94
C LYS A 162 13.13 -3.13 -2.14
N ARG A 163 13.17 -3.73 -3.34
CA ARG A 163 13.53 -3.03 -4.58
C ARG A 163 12.44 -2.05 -4.98
N GLU A 164 11.17 -2.45 -4.97
CA GLU A 164 10.04 -1.55 -5.26
C GLU A 164 9.95 -0.39 -4.27
N PHE A 165 10.26 -0.65 -2.99
CA PHE A 165 10.38 0.41 -1.99
C PHE A 165 11.51 1.40 -2.36
N LEU A 166 12.70 0.91 -2.69
CA LEU A 166 13.83 1.76 -3.08
C LEU A 166 13.54 2.55 -4.35
N VAL A 167 12.90 1.93 -5.35
CA VAL A 167 12.44 2.61 -6.58
C VAL A 167 11.45 3.72 -6.23
N SER A 168 10.50 3.47 -5.33
CA SER A 168 9.54 4.48 -4.87
C SER A 168 10.23 5.64 -4.14
N ALA A 169 11.26 5.35 -3.34
CA ALA A 169 12.05 6.35 -2.65
C ALA A 169 12.88 7.21 -3.61
N VAL A 170 13.58 6.58 -4.57
CA VAL A 170 14.35 7.30 -5.61
C VAL A 170 13.43 8.15 -6.48
N HIS A 171 12.26 7.62 -6.85
CA HIS A 171 11.27 8.36 -7.60
C HIS A 171 10.74 9.56 -6.80
N GLY A 172 10.40 9.37 -5.51
CA GLY A 172 9.99 10.45 -4.63
C GLY A 172 11.08 11.50 -4.43
N PHE A 173 12.35 11.09 -4.35
CA PHE A 173 13.50 11.99 -4.29
C PHE A 173 13.62 12.84 -5.55
N TYR A 174 13.59 12.22 -6.73
CA TYR A 174 13.61 12.93 -8.00
C TYR A 174 12.44 13.91 -8.12
N THR A 175 11.21 13.46 -7.86
CA THR A 175 10.02 14.31 -7.90
C THR A 175 10.14 15.47 -6.92
N SER A 176 10.55 15.25 -5.67
CA SER A 176 10.71 16.34 -4.70
C SER A 176 11.75 17.38 -5.12
N ALA A 177 12.85 16.95 -5.74
CA ALA A 177 13.88 17.85 -6.23
C ALA A 177 13.34 18.73 -7.35
N VAL A 178 12.61 18.14 -8.30
CA VAL A 178 11.94 18.88 -9.39
C VAL A 178 10.88 19.82 -8.84
N LEU A 179 10.03 19.34 -7.92
CA LEU A 179 8.94 20.11 -7.30
C LEU A 179 9.45 21.33 -6.54
N PHE A 180 10.61 21.24 -5.89
CA PHE A 180 11.14 22.35 -5.11
C PHE A 180 12.09 23.24 -5.92
N LEU A 181 13.08 22.65 -6.62
CA LEU A 181 14.15 23.40 -7.28
C LEU A 181 13.66 24.14 -8.53
N LEU A 182 12.69 23.61 -9.29
CA LEU A 182 12.17 24.32 -10.46
C LEU A 182 11.41 25.58 -10.06
N PRO A 183 10.39 25.55 -9.17
CA PRO A 183 9.76 26.78 -8.71
C PRO A 183 10.76 27.72 -8.04
N TYR A 184 11.69 27.21 -7.23
CA TYR A 184 12.71 28.05 -6.61
C TYR A 184 13.55 28.80 -7.66
N GLY A 185 14.07 28.11 -8.67
CA GLY A 185 14.86 28.73 -9.74
C GLY A 185 14.08 29.70 -10.61
N ILE A 186 12.78 29.45 -10.84
CA ILE A 186 11.92 30.35 -11.62
C ILE A 186 11.59 31.62 -10.83
N TYR A 187 11.24 31.48 -9.54
CA TYR A 187 10.72 32.60 -8.74
C TYR A 187 11.80 33.42 -8.03
N HIS A 188 13.05 32.94 -7.92
CA HIS A 188 14.12 33.63 -7.19
C HIS A 188 14.36 35.07 -7.67
N GLU A 189 14.23 35.33 -8.97
CA GLU A 189 14.40 36.67 -9.56
C GLU A 189 13.19 37.11 -10.41
N ALA A 190 12.05 36.44 -10.25
CA ALA A 190 10.87 36.71 -11.06
C ALA A 190 10.23 38.07 -10.71
N ILE A 191 9.97 38.85 -11.74
CA ILE A 191 9.20 40.10 -11.67
C ILE A 191 7.90 39.89 -12.45
N SER A 192 6.77 40.23 -11.82
CA SER A 192 5.45 40.15 -12.45
C SER A 192 5.37 41.11 -13.63
N SER A 193 4.47 40.85 -14.58
CA SER A 193 4.18 41.78 -15.70
C SER A 193 3.77 43.19 -15.24
N LYS A 194 3.32 43.32 -13.98
CA LYS A 194 2.96 44.60 -13.33
C LYS A 194 4.10 45.24 -12.52
N GLY A 195 5.31 44.65 -12.53
CA GLY A 195 6.49 45.16 -11.82
C GLY A 195 6.61 44.74 -10.35
N TYR A 196 5.71 43.91 -9.82
CA TYR A 196 5.82 43.38 -8.46
C TYR A 196 6.84 42.26 -8.37
N VAL A 197 7.61 42.23 -7.28
CA VAL A 197 8.53 41.13 -6.94
C VAL A 197 7.71 39.89 -6.62
N VAL A 198 8.07 38.76 -7.24
CA VAL A 198 7.33 37.48 -7.14
C VAL A 198 8.14 36.44 -6.35
N SER A 199 9.29 36.84 -5.78
CA SER A 199 10.19 35.99 -5.01
C SER A 199 9.74 35.75 -3.56
N ASP A 200 8.46 35.96 -3.25
CA ASP A 200 7.93 35.79 -1.89
C ASP A 200 7.89 34.32 -1.49
N PHE A 201 8.37 34.03 -0.28
CA PHE A 201 8.39 32.69 0.29
C PHE A 201 7.00 32.03 0.32
N ILE A 202 5.96 32.80 0.66
CA ILE A 202 4.57 32.32 0.71
C ILE A 202 4.10 31.88 -0.68
N LEU A 203 4.46 32.64 -1.72
CA LEU A 203 4.08 32.31 -3.08
C LEU A 203 4.80 31.04 -3.56
N LEU A 204 6.10 30.94 -3.31
CA LEU A 204 6.87 29.72 -3.58
C LEU A 204 6.24 28.50 -2.89
N SER A 205 5.94 28.62 -1.60
CA SER A 205 5.29 27.56 -0.81
C SER A 205 3.96 27.11 -1.42
N ASN A 206 3.09 28.05 -1.78
CA ASN A 206 1.79 27.76 -2.39
C ASN A 206 1.92 27.12 -3.78
N VAL A 207 2.88 27.55 -4.59
CA VAL A 207 3.14 26.93 -5.90
C VAL A 207 3.59 25.49 -5.71
N VAL A 208 4.59 25.24 -4.86
CA VAL A 208 5.09 23.88 -4.59
C VAL A 208 3.97 22.99 -4.02
N ALA A 209 3.14 23.51 -3.11
CA ALA A 209 2.01 22.80 -2.53
C ALA A 209 0.95 22.43 -3.56
N THR A 210 0.66 23.34 -4.49
CA THR A 210 -0.34 23.12 -5.56
C THR A 210 0.15 22.06 -6.55
N VAL A 211 1.41 22.16 -6.99
CA VAL A 211 1.99 21.20 -7.95
C VAL A 211 2.17 19.82 -7.31
N LEU A 212 2.37 19.74 -6.00
CA LEU A 212 2.45 18.47 -5.28
C LEU A 212 1.10 17.72 -5.22
N ILE A 213 -0.03 18.43 -5.20
CA ILE A 213 -1.36 17.82 -5.14
C ILE A 213 -1.82 17.33 -6.52
N ILE A 214 -1.49 18.09 -7.58
CA ILE A 214 -1.84 17.79 -8.97
C ILE A 214 -1.03 16.60 -9.47
#